data_AF-A0A838QED8-F1
#
_entry.id   AF-A0A838QED8-F1
#
_cell.length_a   1.000
_cell.length_b   1.000
_cell.length_c   1.000
_cell.angle_alpha   90.00
_cell.angle_beta   90.00
_cell.angle_gamma   90.00
#
_symmetry.space_group_name_H-M   'P 1'
#
loop_
_entity.id
_entity.type
_entity.pdbx_description
1 polymer ?
#
loop_
_entity_poly.entity_id
_entity_poly.type
_entity_poly.pdbx_seq_one_letter_code
_entity_poly.pdbx_strand_id
1 'polypeptide(L)'
;IWSELASSRVGIDAFRRSLQRAYLVQADGKINPSPAVIITPEGPAPRATRPRSSSGPNSDVRALVRGELTELDGALSSALGRAADRATRLHILDARNEIRKILDPER
;
A
#
# COMPACT_ATOMS: atom_id res chain seq x y z
N ILE A 1 -1.31 9.10 -10.01
CA ILE A 1 -0.02 8.35 -9.88
C ILE A 1 0.04 7.13 -10.80
N TRP A 2 -1.10 6.51 -11.16
CA TRP A 2 -1.17 5.28 -11.96
C TRP A 2 -1.80 5.45 -13.36
N SER A 3 -1.68 6.64 -13.95
CA SER A 3 -2.35 6.99 -15.21
C SER A 3 -1.92 6.12 -16.41
N GLU A 4 -0.72 5.53 -16.37
CA GLU A 4 -0.18 4.65 -17.41
C GLU A 4 -1.01 3.38 -17.60
N LEU A 5 -1.72 2.93 -16.55
CA LEU A 5 -2.51 1.70 -16.60
C LEU A 5 -3.67 1.79 -17.61
N ALA A 6 -4.09 3.01 -17.97
CA ALA A 6 -5.11 3.28 -18.98
C ALA A 6 -4.59 3.15 -20.43
N SER A 7 -3.28 3.13 -20.65
CA SER A 7 -2.69 3.04 -22.00
C SER A 7 -2.89 1.65 -22.62
N SER A 8 -3.18 1.58 -23.92
CA SER A 8 -3.24 0.28 -24.64
C SER A 8 -1.91 -0.49 -24.58
N ARG A 9 -0.79 0.23 -24.46
CA ARG A 9 0.56 -0.31 -24.20
C ARG A 9 1.15 0.36 -22.97
N VAL A 10 1.28 -0.39 -21.88
CA VAL A 10 1.67 0.13 -20.56
C VAL A 10 3.18 0.15 -20.45
N GLY A 11 3.79 1.32 -20.53
CA GLY A 11 5.19 1.56 -20.20
C GLY A 11 5.30 2.36 -18.91
N ILE A 12 6.15 1.93 -17.98
CA ILE A 12 6.37 2.65 -16.72
C ILE A 12 7.89 2.81 -16.56
N ASP A 13 8.40 4.03 -16.72
CA ASP A 13 9.83 4.31 -16.57
C ASP A 13 10.28 4.29 -15.10
N ALA A 14 11.60 4.36 -14.86
CA ALA A 14 12.19 4.26 -13.53
C ALA A 14 11.68 5.32 -12.55
N PHE A 15 11.43 6.55 -13.01
CA PHE A 15 10.93 7.64 -12.18
C PHE A 15 9.46 7.42 -11.83
N ARG A 16 8.62 6.99 -12.78
CA ARG A 16 7.23 6.62 -12.50
C ARG A 16 7.13 5.46 -11.52
N ARG A 17 8.00 4.45 -11.65
CA ARG A 17 8.06 3.33 -10.70
C ARG A 17 8.41 3.78 -9.28
N SER A 18 9.31 4.74 -9.10
CA SER A 18 9.66 5.24 -7.75
C SER A 18 8.51 6.00 -7.11
N LEU A 19 7.80 6.86 -7.86
CA LEU A 19 6.60 7.56 -7.39
C LEU A 19 5.48 6.59 -6.99
N GLN A 20 5.28 5.54 -7.79
CA GLN A 20 4.28 4.51 -7.52
C GLN A 20 4.61 3.72 -6.25
N ARG A 21 5.89 3.36 -6.01
CA ARG A 21 6.31 2.74 -4.76
C ARG A 21 6.13 3.68 -3.56
N ALA A 22 6.48 4.95 -3.70
CA ALA A 22 6.28 5.94 -2.63
C ALA A 22 4.80 6.08 -2.26
N TYR A 23 3.89 6.04 -3.24
CA TYR A 23 2.45 6.01 -2.98
C TYR A 23 2.04 4.78 -2.15
N LEU A 24 2.53 3.59 -2.49
CA LEU A 24 2.21 2.36 -1.74
C LEU A 24 2.73 2.44 -0.29
N VAL A 25 3.93 3.00 -0.06
CA VAL A 25 4.46 3.24 1.29
C VAL A 25 3.53 4.17 2.10
N GLN A 26 3.01 5.24 1.48
CA GLN A 26 2.08 6.15 2.15
C GLN A 26 0.73 5.49 2.43
N ALA A 27 0.25 4.62 1.54
CA ALA A 27 -0.98 3.88 1.74
C ALA A 27 -0.83 2.86 2.88
N ASP A 28 0.31 2.17 2.96
CA ASP A 28 0.64 1.25 4.03
C ASP A 28 0.61 1.94 5.40
N GLY A 29 1.32 3.06 5.56
CA GLY A 29 1.33 3.80 6.83
C GLY A 29 -0.04 4.30 7.28
N LYS A 30 -0.98 4.49 6.35
CA LYS A 30 -2.38 4.83 6.67
C LYS A 30 -3.20 3.61 7.10
N ILE A 31 -3.02 2.46 6.45
CA ILE A 31 -3.77 1.22 6.72
C ILE A 31 -3.22 0.50 7.95
N ASN A 32 -1.90 0.35 8.01
CA ASN A 32 -1.14 -0.39 9.01
C ASN A 32 -0.23 0.57 9.80
N PRO A 33 -0.79 1.52 10.58
CA PRO A 33 0.04 2.41 11.37
C PRO A 33 0.84 1.60 12.39
N SER A 34 2.16 1.79 12.40
CA SER A 34 3.01 1.23 13.45
C SER A 34 2.49 1.68 14.81
N PRO A 35 2.28 0.76 15.76
CA PRO A 35 1.87 1.16 17.11
C PRO A 35 2.91 2.13 17.66
N ALA A 36 2.45 3.29 18.12
CA ALA A 36 3.32 4.23 18.80
C ALA A 36 3.96 3.50 20.00
N VAL A 37 5.29 3.38 19.99
CA VAL A 37 6.03 2.90 21.15
C VAL A 37 6.08 4.06 22.14
N ILE A 38 5.13 4.09 23.07
CA ILE A 38 5.16 5.05 24.17
C ILE A 38 6.20 4.53 25.17
N ILE A 39 7.38 5.13 25.18
CA ILE A 39 8.38 4.92 26.23
C ILE A 39 7.93 5.82 27.40
N THR A 40 7.19 5.26 28.36
CA THR A 40 6.92 5.95 29.63
C THR A 40 8.15 5.82 30.54
N PRO A 41 8.81 6.91 30.93
CA PRO A 41 9.83 6.85 31.95
C PRO A 41 9.12 6.72 33.31
N GLU A 42 8.93 5.48 33.78
CA GLU A 42 8.89 5.05 35.21
C GLU A 42 8.13 3.73 35.40
N GLY A 43 8.82 2.70 35.92
CA GLY A 43 8.24 1.44 36.40
C GLY A 43 8.94 0.17 35.89
N PRO A 44 9.05 -0.92 36.69
CA PRO A 44 9.94 -2.06 36.41
C PRO A 44 9.46 -3.03 35.31
N ALA A 45 8.46 -2.66 34.49
CA ALA A 45 8.10 -3.41 33.29
C ALA A 45 7.38 -2.52 32.26
N PRO A 46 7.83 -2.48 30.99
CA PRO A 46 7.09 -1.79 29.94
C PRO A 46 5.84 -2.61 29.59
N ARG A 47 4.65 -2.15 30.01
CA ARG A 47 3.38 -2.71 29.54
C ARG A 47 3.00 -2.02 28.23
N ALA A 48 3.14 -2.75 27.12
CA ALA A 48 2.70 -2.28 25.80
C ALA A 48 1.17 -2.19 25.75
N THR A 49 0.62 -1.02 26.06
CA THR A 49 -0.81 -0.75 25.88
C THR A 49 -1.05 -0.39 24.41
N ARG A 50 -1.57 -1.33 23.61
CA ARG A 50 -1.99 -1.03 22.23
C ARG A 50 -3.23 -0.12 22.27
N PRO A 51 -3.19 1.13 21.75
CA PRO A 51 -4.39 1.92 21.62
C PRO A 51 -5.27 1.26 20.54
N ARG A 52 -6.34 0.57 20.97
CA ARG A 52 -7.40 0.13 20.06
C ARG A 52 -8.37 1.30 19.85
N SER A 53 -8.15 2.10 18.81
CA SER A 53 -9.23 2.87 18.20
C SER A 53 -9.43 2.42 16.75
N SER A 54 -10.20 1.34 16.60
CA SER A 54 -10.71 0.85 15.30
C SER A 54 -11.93 1.65 14.82
N SER A 55 -12.46 2.56 15.63
CA SER A 55 -13.68 3.32 15.37
C SER A 55 -13.43 4.79 15.70
N GLY A 56 -13.11 5.60 14.69
CA GLY A 56 -12.82 7.03 14.78
C GLY A 56 -12.58 7.57 13.37
N PRO A 57 -12.39 8.87 13.11
CA PRO A 57 -12.19 9.40 11.75
C PRO A 57 -11.11 8.67 10.92
N ASN A 58 -10.13 8.07 11.62
CA ASN A 58 -9.09 7.22 11.03
C ASN A 58 -9.60 5.87 10.48
N SER A 59 -10.81 5.39 10.84
CA SER A 59 -11.41 4.17 10.29
C SER A 59 -11.99 4.40 8.89
N ASP A 60 -12.63 5.54 8.64
CA ASP A 60 -13.25 5.84 7.34
C ASP A 60 -12.19 6.11 6.29
N VAL A 61 -11.14 6.87 6.65
CA VAL A 61 -9.96 7.06 5.79
C VAL A 61 -9.30 5.71 5.49
N ARG A 62 -9.17 4.82 6.48
CA ARG A 62 -8.63 3.47 6.26
C ARG A 62 -9.50 2.65 5.32
N ALA A 63 -10.82 2.68 5.50
CA ALA A 63 -11.75 1.97 4.62
C ALA A 63 -11.66 2.47 3.17
N LEU A 64 -11.60 3.79 2.97
CA LEU A 64 -11.44 4.40 1.66
C LEU A 64 -10.13 3.97 0.98
N VAL A 65 -9.00 4.09 1.68
CA VAL A 65 -7.69 3.69 1.13
C VAL A 65 -7.65 2.19 0.83
N ARG A 66 -8.26 1.33 1.66
CA ARG A 66 -8.40 -0.11 1.35
C ARG A 66 -9.21 -0.35 0.07
N GLY A 67 -10.29 0.41 -0.13
CA GLY A 67 -11.08 0.39 -1.36
C GLY A 67 -10.24 0.78 -2.58
N GLU A 68 -9.55 1.92 -2.51
CA GLU A 68 -8.66 2.41 -3.57
C GLU A 68 -7.58 1.38 -3.94
N LEU A 69 -6.93 0.75 -2.95
CA LEU A 69 -5.91 -0.26 -3.20
C LEU A 69 -6.49 -1.55 -3.81
N THR A 70 -7.72 -1.92 -3.44
CA THR A 70 -8.41 -3.07 -4.03
C THR A 70 -8.72 -2.83 -5.51
N GLU A 71 -9.21 -1.63 -5.85
CA GLU A 71 -9.43 -1.23 -7.24
C GLU A 71 -8.11 -1.17 -8.03
N LEU A 72 -7.05 -0.66 -7.40
CA LEU A 72 -5.72 -0.60 -8.00
C LEU A 72 -5.15 -2.00 -8.30
N ASP A 73 -5.31 -3.00 -7.42
CA ASP A 73 -4.88 -4.39 -7.73
C ASP A 73 -5.61 -4.93 -8.97
N GLY A 74 -6.92 -4.64 -9.10
CA GLY A 74 -7.71 -5.00 -10.27
C GLY A 74 -7.21 -4.34 -11.56
N ALA A 75 -6.90 -3.03 -11.50
CA ALA A 75 -6.34 -2.28 -12.61
C ALA A 75 -4.95 -2.80 -13.02
N LEU A 76 -4.07 -3.09 -12.04
CA LEU A 76 -2.76 -3.69 -12.26
C LEU A 76 -2.86 -5.09 -12.86
N SER A 77 -3.79 -5.93 -12.38
CA SER A 77 -4.05 -7.25 -12.93
C SER A 77 -4.43 -7.16 -14.42
N SER A 78 -5.32 -6.23 -14.76
CA SER A 78 -5.78 -5.99 -16.14
C SER A 78 -4.69 -5.38 -17.04
N ALA A 79 -3.67 -4.74 -16.47
CA ALA A 79 -2.54 -4.16 -17.19
C ALA A 79 -1.42 -5.16 -17.50
N LEU A 80 -1.35 -6.31 -16.83
CA LEU A 80 -0.25 -7.28 -16.99
C LEU A 80 -0.07 -7.79 -18.43
N GLY A 81 -1.18 -7.99 -19.16
CA GLY A 81 -1.16 -8.42 -20.56
C GLY A 81 -0.75 -7.31 -21.53
N ARG A 82 -0.79 -6.05 -21.10
CA ARG A 82 -0.47 -4.86 -21.92
C ARG A 82 0.90 -4.27 -21.61
N ALA A 83 1.68 -4.90 -20.73
CA ALA A 83 3.01 -4.43 -20.35
C ALA A 83 3.93 -4.32 -21.58
N ALA A 84 4.53 -3.15 -21.77
CA ALA A 84 5.35 -2.82 -22.94
C ALA A 84 6.69 -3.58 -22.96
N ASP A 85 7.18 -3.99 -21.79
CA ASP A 85 8.48 -4.62 -21.60
C ASP A 85 8.52 -5.45 -20.31
N ARG A 86 9.58 -6.26 -20.15
CA ARG A 86 9.77 -7.15 -18.99
C ARG A 86 9.87 -6.38 -17.67
N ALA A 87 10.56 -5.25 -17.64
CA ALA A 87 10.73 -4.49 -16.40
C ALA A 87 9.39 -3.88 -15.94
N THR A 88 8.57 -3.40 -16.86
CA THR A 88 7.21 -2.93 -16.58
C THR A 88 6.33 -4.07 -16.08
N ARG A 89 6.40 -5.26 -16.69
CA ARG A 89 5.68 -6.46 -16.21
C ARG A 89 6.08 -6.84 -14.78
N LEU A 90 7.38 -6.87 -14.49
CA LEU A 90 7.89 -7.21 -13.15
C LEU A 90 7.46 -6.17 -12.10
N HIS A 91 7.52 -4.88 -12.44
CA HIS A 91 7.06 -3.82 -11.55
C HIS A 91 5.55 -3.91 -11.25
N ILE A 92 4.72 -4.25 -12.23
CA ILE A 92 3.28 -4.48 -11.99
C ILE A 92 3.07 -5.66 -11.05
N LEU A 93 3.77 -6.78 -11.25
CA LEU A 93 3.68 -7.95 -10.37
C LEU A 93 4.12 -7.64 -8.94
N ASP A 94 5.23 -6.90 -8.79
CA ASP A 94 5.75 -6.45 -7.50
C ASP A 94 4.74 -5.54 -6.78
N ALA A 95 4.23 -4.51 -7.47
CA ALA A 95 3.22 -3.60 -6.91
C ALA A 95 1.96 -4.34 -6.42
N ARG A 96 1.50 -5.36 -7.16
CA ARG A 96 0.38 -6.20 -6.72
C ARG A 96 0.69 -6.99 -5.46
N ASN A 97 1.90 -7.54 -5.35
CA ASN A 97 2.33 -8.24 -4.15
C ASN A 97 2.41 -7.31 -2.94
N GLU A 98 2.94 -6.09 -3.13
CA GLU A 98 2.96 -5.08 -2.06
C GLU A 98 1.54 -4.67 -1.64
N ILE A 99 0.62 -4.44 -2.58
CA ILE A 99 -0.79 -4.16 -2.25
C ILE A 99 -1.41 -5.30 -1.42
N ARG A 100 -1.14 -6.56 -1.76
CA ARG A 100 -1.66 -7.71 -1.00
C ARG A 100 -1.12 -7.71 0.44
N LYS A 101 0.18 -7.48 0.64
CA LYS A 101 0.79 -7.36 1.97
C LYS A 101 0.18 -6.22 2.78
N ILE A 102 -0.09 -5.08 2.13
CA ILE A 102 -0.72 -3.93 2.79
C ILE A 102 -2.16 -4.26 3.22
N LEU A 103 -2.94 -4.91 2.36
CA LEU A 103 -4.34 -5.24 2.64
C LEU A 103 -4.50 -6.39 3.64
N ASP A 104 -3.55 -7.32 3.66
CA ASP A 104 -3.56 -8.55 4.47
C ASP A 104 -2.15 -8.91 4.96
N PRO A 105 -1.63 -8.22 5.99
CA PRO A 105 -0.25 -8.37 6.45
C PRO A 105 0.06 -9.69 7.18
N GLU A 106 -0.96 -10.44 7.58
CA GLU A 106 -0.82 -11.70 8.34
C GLU A 106 -0.87 -12.94 7.43
N ARG A 107 -0.97 -12.76 6.10
CA ARG A 107 -1.09 -13.84 5.12
C ARG A 107 0.20 -14.16 4.38
#